data_AF-A0A178JFM3-F1
#
_entry.id   AF-A0A178JFM3-F1
#
_cell.length_a   1.000
_cell.length_b   1.000
_cell.length_c   1.000
_cell.angle_alpha   90.00
_cell.angle_beta   90.00
_cell.angle_gamma   90.00
#
_symmetry.space_group_name_H-M   'P 1'
#
loop_
_entity.id
_entity.type
_entity.pdbx_description
1 polymer ?
#
loop_
_entity_poly.entity_id
_entity_poly.type
_entity_poly.pdbx_seq_one_letter_code
_entity_poly.pdbx_strand_id
1 'polypeptide(L)'
;MADTLVASVGSEALGGAVTKKMTVGDVAKVKAEVLKRINQSAHLSQGFRLVNQTEYQSSLAELRAQLKSKSFQQTEEGKMCKLMHDILTNDAHLVEYLDEDLSQYLETNAAGKQVLNTKAMDFQGKNQVANAKLKRKQLFLMFKEIIQAQVELNTFAERLKVAFGAEVSFPPGAYGGIKSYSGALAKITTRVRANDVGDLKDCARITVKVKRFRDLQSAKLFICGTEEFQAVATHQKALKDRYQLARGGSNLEQHNVAPDSSGYKDIKFFLKMSNGQIAELQLNIPGMLIAKKKAHIVYDIARTNQNSFDNRQQFEVVSQEVIDKVKKKMDENWFQFIRSKLDGVDSDANCVEAMMDVLKSKGTLVVEPKHAEALNRISKKLYAAGLGEALLDT
;
A
#
# COMPACT_ATOMS: atom_id res chain seq x y z
N MET A 1 -42.40 18.02 9.29
CA MET A 1 -42.04 19.44 9.42
C MET A 1 -40.88 19.48 10.41
N ALA A 2 -39.64 19.75 9.98
CA ALA A 2 -39.13 21.08 9.63
C ALA A 2 -39.06 21.98 10.91
N ASP A 3 -37.99 22.69 11.27
CA ASP A 3 -36.64 22.84 10.65
C ASP A 3 -35.67 23.54 11.66
N THR A 4 -34.36 23.75 11.49
CA THR A 4 -33.35 23.47 10.42
C THR A 4 -31.99 23.16 11.07
N LEU A 5 -31.05 22.52 10.36
CA LEU A 5 -29.61 22.56 10.68
C LEU A 5 -28.98 23.84 10.10
N VAL A 6 -28.49 24.75 10.94
CA VAL A 6 -27.66 25.88 10.49
C VAL A 6 -26.21 25.65 10.90
N ALA A 7 -25.41 25.15 9.96
CA ALA A 7 -23.96 25.21 10.06
C ALA A 7 -23.50 26.63 9.67
N SER A 8 -23.21 27.47 10.67
CA SER A 8 -22.62 28.78 10.44
C SER A 8 -21.17 28.64 9.98
N VAL A 9 -20.94 28.68 8.67
CA VAL A 9 -19.61 28.88 8.09
C VAL A 9 -19.23 30.34 8.33
N GLY A 10 -18.63 30.61 9.49
CA GLY A 10 -18.16 31.93 9.86
C GLY A 10 -16.90 32.30 9.09
N SER A 11 -17.05 33.17 8.08
CA SER A 11 -15.93 33.89 7.47
C SER A 11 -15.47 35.02 8.40
N GLU A 12 -14.61 34.71 9.36
CA GLU A 12 -13.86 35.74 10.11
C GLU A 12 -12.42 35.83 9.61
N ALA A 13 -11.92 37.06 9.54
CA ALA A 13 -10.62 37.38 8.95
C ALA A 13 -9.47 36.77 9.75
N LEU A 14 -8.36 36.49 9.07
CA LEU A 14 -7.05 36.19 9.67
C LEU A 14 -6.49 37.46 10.36
N GLY A 15 -7.06 37.80 11.51
CA GLY A 15 -6.78 39.01 12.27
C GLY A 15 -6.77 38.74 13.78
N GLY A 16 -5.64 38.22 14.29
CA GLY A 16 -5.44 38.02 15.72
C GLY A 16 -4.75 36.71 16.05
N ALA A 17 -3.50 36.79 16.53
CA ALA A 17 -2.79 35.64 17.08
C ALA A 17 -3.36 35.28 18.46
N VAL A 18 -4.50 34.58 18.48
CA VAL A 18 -5.11 34.09 19.73
C VAL A 18 -4.32 32.88 20.24
N THR A 19 -3.21 33.14 20.90
CA THR A 19 -2.44 32.16 21.70
C THR A 19 -3.19 31.80 22.99
N LYS A 20 -4.40 31.25 22.85
CA LYS A 20 -5.15 30.69 23.98
C LYS A 20 -4.37 29.49 24.51
N LYS A 21 -3.64 29.68 25.62
CA LYS A 21 -2.97 28.59 26.33
C LYS A 21 -4.00 27.51 26.64
N MET A 22 -3.86 26.34 26.02
CA MET A 22 -4.70 25.18 26.31
C MET A 22 -4.58 24.86 27.80
N THR A 23 -5.70 24.81 28.50
CA THR A 23 -5.72 24.37 29.90
C THR A 23 -5.61 22.85 29.99
N VAL A 24 -5.26 22.33 31.16
CA VAL A 24 -5.27 20.88 31.41
C VAL A 24 -6.67 20.28 31.19
N GLY A 25 -7.73 21.05 31.47
CA GLY A 25 -9.12 20.66 31.18
C GLY A 25 -9.42 20.57 29.68
N ASP A 26 -8.92 21.51 28.87
CA ASP A 26 -9.05 21.46 27.41
C ASP A 26 -8.32 20.24 26.84
N VAL A 27 -7.09 19.98 27.30
CA VAL A 27 -6.30 18.79 26.92
C VAL A 27 -7.04 17.51 27.30
N ALA A 28 -7.61 17.43 28.51
CA ALA A 28 -8.36 16.26 28.96
C ALA A 28 -9.64 16.03 28.11
N LYS A 29 -10.38 17.09 27.79
CA LYS A 29 -11.60 17.03 26.97
C LYS A 29 -11.29 16.62 25.53
N VAL A 30 -10.26 17.19 24.91
CA VAL A 30 -9.78 16.80 23.57
C VAL A 30 -9.28 15.36 23.59
N LYS A 31 -8.50 14.96 24.60
CA LYS A 31 -8.01 13.57 24.75
C LYS A 31 -9.16 12.58 24.89
N ALA A 32 -10.19 12.88 25.68
CA ALA A 32 -11.36 12.02 25.85
C ALA A 32 -12.15 11.86 24.55
N GLU A 33 -12.38 12.95 23.81
CA GLU A 33 -13.07 12.93 22.52
C GLU A 33 -12.24 12.20 21.44
N VAL A 34 -10.92 12.38 21.42
CA VAL A 34 -10.01 11.64 20.53
C VAL A 34 -10.01 10.14 20.87
N LEU A 35 -9.90 9.76 22.15
CA LEU A 35 -9.98 8.36 22.57
C LEU A 35 -11.35 7.74 22.27
N LYS A 36 -12.44 8.50 22.42
CA LYS A 36 -13.79 8.06 22.04
C LYS A 36 -13.88 7.82 20.53
N ARG A 37 -13.33 8.70 19.69
CA ARG A 37 -13.26 8.50 18.22
C ARG A 37 -12.37 7.33 17.82
N ILE A 38 -11.26 7.10 18.52
CA ILE A 38 -10.41 5.91 18.34
C ILE A 38 -11.19 4.64 18.68
N ASN A 39 -11.93 4.61 19.79
CA ASN A 39 -12.70 3.45 20.24
C ASN A 39 -14.00 3.22 19.43
N GLN A 40 -14.60 4.28 18.88
CA GLN A 40 -15.76 4.21 17.97
C GLN A 40 -15.35 4.03 16.50
N SER A 41 -14.05 3.89 16.22
CA SER A 41 -13.54 3.72 14.86
C SER A 41 -13.98 2.39 14.25
N ALA A 42 -14.90 2.45 13.29
CA ALA A 42 -15.16 1.35 12.35
C ALA A 42 -13.94 0.99 11.46
N HIS A 43 -12.82 1.71 11.61
CA HIS A 43 -11.58 1.47 10.90
C HIS A 43 -10.56 0.79 11.83
N LEU A 44 -10.29 -0.48 11.55
CA LEU A 44 -9.17 -1.22 12.13
C LEU A 44 -7.89 -0.39 11.97
N SER A 45 -7.20 -0.12 13.08
CA SER A 45 -5.92 0.60 13.13
C SER A 45 -5.01 -0.05 14.16
N GLN A 46 -3.70 0.04 13.97
CA GLN A 46 -2.68 -0.45 14.91
C GLN A 46 -2.31 0.60 15.98
N GLY A 47 -3.06 1.72 16.03
CA GLY A 47 -2.84 2.80 16.98
C GLY A 47 -1.70 3.76 16.58
N PHE A 48 -1.61 4.86 17.32
CA PHE A 48 -0.54 5.84 17.14
C PHE A 48 0.70 5.46 17.96
N ARG A 49 1.87 5.43 17.32
CA ARG A 49 3.14 5.09 17.98
C ARG A 49 3.85 6.34 18.48
N LEU A 50 4.12 6.42 19.78
CA LEU A 50 5.07 7.41 20.31
C LEU A 50 6.49 6.98 19.97
N VAL A 51 7.39 7.95 19.75
CA VAL A 51 8.81 7.68 19.49
C VAL A 51 9.59 7.91 20.78
N ASN A 52 10.01 6.83 21.43
CA ASN A 52 11.02 6.93 22.48
C ASN A 52 12.38 7.25 21.83
N GLN A 53 12.93 8.43 22.14
CA GLN A 53 14.16 8.89 21.51
C GLN A 53 15.39 8.04 21.91
N THR A 54 15.43 7.47 23.12
CA THR A 54 16.51 6.59 23.58
C THR A 54 16.47 5.26 22.83
N GLU A 55 15.30 4.63 22.75
CA GLU A 55 15.05 3.40 22.00
C GLU A 55 15.38 3.57 20.50
N TYR A 56 14.99 4.71 19.93
CA TYR A 56 15.31 5.08 18.55
C TYR A 56 16.82 5.15 18.30
N GLN A 57 17.60 5.82 19.17
CA GLN A 57 19.05 5.90 19.01
C GLN A 57 19.74 4.55 19.22
N SER A 58 19.28 3.75 20.19
CA SER A 58 19.75 2.38 20.42
C SER A 58 19.51 1.49 19.21
N SER A 59 18.28 1.42 18.70
CA SER A 59 17.94 0.64 17.50
C SER A 59 18.70 1.11 16.25
N LEU A 60 18.93 2.43 16.11
CA LEU A 60 19.72 2.98 15.00
C LEU A 60 21.22 2.64 15.13
N ALA A 61 21.74 2.52 16.35
CA ALA A 61 23.11 2.06 16.59
C ALA A 61 23.28 0.57 16.29
N GLU A 62 22.29 -0.27 16.64
CA GLU A 62 22.25 -1.69 16.25
C GLU A 62 22.25 -1.87 14.73
N LEU A 63 21.38 -1.15 14.02
CA LEU A 63 21.32 -1.15 12.56
C LEU A 63 22.67 -0.76 11.93
N ARG A 64 23.32 0.28 12.45
CA ARG A 64 24.68 0.68 12.04
C ARG A 64 25.73 -0.40 12.32
N ALA A 65 25.61 -1.12 13.43
CA ALA A 65 26.54 -2.19 13.78
C ALA A 65 26.40 -3.39 12.83
N GLN A 66 25.18 -3.84 12.54
CA GLN A 66 24.90 -4.89 11.55
C GLN A 66 25.48 -4.52 10.17
N LEU A 67 25.25 -3.29 9.73
CA LEU A 67 25.73 -2.78 8.44
C LEU A 67 27.26 -2.62 8.35
N LYS A 68 28.04 -2.81 9.42
CA LYS A 68 29.51 -2.92 9.30
C LYS A 68 29.95 -4.17 8.55
N SER A 69 29.15 -5.24 8.56
CA SER A 69 29.48 -6.49 7.87
C SER A 69 29.25 -6.37 6.36
N LYS A 70 30.34 -6.49 5.57
CA LYS A 70 30.26 -6.50 4.11
C LYS A 70 29.45 -7.69 3.57
N SER A 71 29.53 -8.87 4.20
CA SER A 71 28.74 -10.03 3.79
C SER A 71 27.26 -9.85 4.09
N PHE A 72 26.91 -9.25 5.24
CA PHE A 72 25.53 -8.91 5.56
C PHE A 72 24.94 -7.94 4.54
N GLN A 73 25.66 -6.86 4.16
CA GLN A 73 25.20 -5.89 3.16
C GLN A 73 24.83 -6.50 1.79
N GLN A 74 25.35 -7.68 1.44
CA GLN A 74 25.03 -8.37 0.19
C GLN A 74 23.77 -9.24 0.25
N THR A 75 23.26 -9.55 1.45
CA THR A 75 21.97 -10.25 1.60
C THR A 75 20.81 -9.31 1.27
N GLU A 76 19.65 -9.86 0.92
CA GLU A 76 18.43 -9.07 0.70
C GLU A 76 18.02 -8.29 1.97
N GLU A 77 18.30 -8.84 3.15
CA GLU A 77 18.10 -8.17 4.43
C GLU A 77 19.05 -6.98 4.60
N GLY A 78 20.34 -7.15 4.34
CA GLY A 78 21.33 -6.08 4.42
C GLY A 78 21.07 -4.95 3.44
N LYS A 79 20.58 -5.26 2.22
CA LYS A 79 20.12 -4.26 1.24
C LYS A 79 18.92 -3.46 1.78
N MET A 80 17.94 -4.12 2.38
CA MET A 80 16.79 -3.45 3.02
C MET A 80 17.24 -2.57 4.20
N CYS A 81 18.08 -3.11 5.08
CA CYS A 81 18.63 -2.42 6.25
C CYS A 81 19.46 -1.20 5.84
N LYS A 82 20.23 -1.29 4.76
CA LYS A 82 20.99 -0.16 4.19
C LYS A 82 20.06 0.96 3.71
N LEU A 83 19.08 0.64 2.86
CA LEU A 83 18.06 1.59 2.38
C LEU A 83 17.33 2.27 3.54
N MET A 84 16.97 1.51 4.57
CA MET A 84 16.34 2.00 5.80
C MET A 84 17.25 2.99 6.56
N HIS A 85 18.53 2.64 6.74
CA HIS A 85 19.52 3.51 7.37
C HIS A 85 19.75 4.83 6.60
N ASP A 86 19.78 4.74 5.26
CA ASP A 86 20.01 5.89 4.39
C ASP A 86 18.83 6.88 4.49
N ILE A 87 17.58 6.40 4.40
CA ILE A 87 16.36 7.22 4.60
C ILE A 87 16.26 7.77 6.03
N LEU A 88 16.76 7.06 7.04
CA LEU A 88 16.74 7.50 8.44
C LEU A 88 17.77 8.59 8.76
N THR A 89 18.89 8.64 8.05
CA THR A 89 20.06 9.44 8.46
C THR A 89 20.56 10.46 7.45
N ASN A 90 19.92 10.57 6.28
CA ASN A 90 20.22 11.54 5.23
C ASN A 90 18.90 12.07 4.65
N ASP A 91 18.64 13.38 4.69
CA ASP A 91 17.36 13.92 4.23
C ASP A 91 17.27 14.01 2.69
N ALA A 92 18.35 13.84 1.94
CA ALA A 92 18.28 13.68 0.48
C ALA A 92 17.34 12.54 0.07
N HIS A 93 17.37 11.42 0.79
CA HIS A 93 16.44 10.32 0.59
C HIS A 93 15.05 10.59 1.18
N LEU A 94 14.90 11.56 2.09
CA LEU A 94 13.59 11.92 2.62
C LEU A 94 12.79 12.74 1.60
N VAL A 95 13.45 13.52 0.74
CA VAL A 95 12.81 14.36 -0.29
C VAL A 95 12.02 13.55 -1.31
N GLU A 96 12.41 12.30 -1.59
CA GLU A 96 11.63 11.32 -2.38
C GLU A 96 10.19 11.08 -1.83
N TYR A 97 9.92 11.52 -0.60
CA TYR A 97 8.66 11.33 0.12
C TYR A 97 7.92 12.66 0.41
N LEU A 98 8.34 13.76 -0.20
CA LEU A 98 7.82 15.13 -0.03
C LEU A 98 7.22 15.67 -1.35
N ASP A 99 6.84 16.95 -1.36
CA ASP A 99 6.57 17.68 -2.61
C ASP A 99 7.90 18.05 -3.30
N GLU A 100 7.86 18.11 -4.64
CA GLU A 100 9.06 18.27 -5.48
C GLU A 100 9.81 19.59 -5.21
N ASP A 101 9.07 20.65 -4.90
CA ASP A 101 9.61 21.97 -4.56
C ASP A 101 10.41 21.96 -3.25
N LEU A 102 10.17 21.01 -2.33
CA LEU A 102 10.93 20.94 -1.08
C LEU A 102 12.37 20.45 -1.27
N SER A 103 12.71 19.90 -2.44
CA SER A 103 14.08 19.54 -2.81
C SER A 103 15.06 20.72 -2.80
N GLN A 104 14.57 21.94 -3.12
CA GLN A 104 15.39 23.15 -3.18
C GLN A 104 15.96 23.59 -1.82
N TYR A 105 15.43 23.07 -0.72
CA TYR A 105 15.86 23.38 0.65
C TYR A 105 16.85 22.36 1.22
N LEU A 106 17.41 21.47 0.40
CA LEU A 106 18.52 20.61 0.82
C LEU A 106 19.82 21.41 0.94
N GLU A 107 20.46 21.30 2.10
CA GLU A 107 21.79 21.88 2.36
C GLU A 107 22.74 20.84 2.96
N THR A 108 24.04 20.98 2.68
CA THR A 108 25.08 20.15 3.30
C THR A 108 25.38 20.67 4.71
N ASN A 109 25.14 19.87 5.74
CA ASN A 109 25.49 20.22 7.11
C ASN A 109 27.00 20.05 7.39
N ALA A 110 27.46 20.53 8.56
CA ALA A 110 28.87 20.43 8.99
C ALA A 110 29.42 18.99 9.11
N ALA A 111 28.57 17.95 9.07
CA ALA A 111 28.96 16.55 9.05
C ALA A 111 28.92 15.93 7.62
N GLY A 112 28.84 16.76 6.58
CA GLY A 112 28.83 16.33 5.17
C GLY A 112 27.51 15.69 4.72
N LYS A 113 26.43 15.80 5.49
CA LYS A 113 25.13 15.18 5.18
C LYS A 113 24.13 16.19 4.64
N GLN A 114 23.33 15.77 3.66
CA GLN A 114 22.19 16.57 3.21
C GLN A 114 21.10 16.59 4.28
N VAL A 115 20.68 17.81 4.65
CA VAL A 115 19.59 18.08 5.60
C VAL A 115 18.62 19.08 4.99
N LEU A 116 17.35 18.98 5.35
CA LEU A 116 16.35 19.96 4.92
C LEU A 116 16.37 21.20 5.83
N ASN A 117 16.67 22.36 5.24
CA ASN A 117 16.63 23.65 5.92
C ASN A 117 15.19 24.12 6.12
N THR A 118 14.59 23.70 7.23
CA THR A 118 13.21 24.06 7.56
C THR A 118 13.04 25.52 8.01
N LYS A 119 14.08 26.36 8.08
CA LYS A 119 13.90 27.78 8.46
C LYS A 119 13.29 28.59 7.31
N ALA A 120 13.79 28.36 6.09
CA ALA A 120 13.39 29.06 4.87
C ALA A 120 12.05 28.60 4.26
N MET A 121 11.49 27.49 4.74
CA MET A 121 10.19 26.96 4.30
C MET A 121 9.02 27.78 4.86
N ASP A 122 7.87 27.71 4.20
CA ASP A 122 6.60 28.17 4.72
C ASP A 122 6.03 27.22 5.82
N PHE A 123 4.82 27.48 6.31
CA PHE A 123 4.19 26.61 7.31
C PHE A 123 3.83 25.22 6.76
N GLN A 124 3.41 25.11 5.50
CA GLN A 124 3.05 23.84 4.88
C GLN A 124 4.27 22.92 4.75
N GLY A 125 5.37 23.42 4.17
CA GLY A 125 6.62 22.67 4.03
C GLY A 125 7.22 22.28 5.38
N LYS A 126 7.23 23.20 6.37
CA LYS A 126 7.65 22.90 7.76
C LYS A 126 6.88 21.71 8.34
N ASN A 127 5.56 21.70 8.22
CA ASN A 127 4.71 20.62 8.74
C ASN A 127 4.90 19.30 7.98
N GLN A 128 5.03 19.34 6.66
CA GLN A 128 5.23 18.14 5.85
C GLN A 128 6.56 17.47 6.19
N VAL A 129 7.65 18.25 6.30
CA VAL A 129 8.97 17.74 6.71
C VAL A 129 8.94 17.19 8.13
N ALA A 130 8.30 17.89 9.08
CA ALA A 130 8.14 17.41 10.45
C ALA A 130 7.38 16.07 10.51
N ASN A 131 6.25 15.97 9.80
CA ASN A 131 5.45 14.75 9.72
C ASN A 131 6.20 13.59 9.06
N ALA A 132 6.90 13.81 7.95
CA ALA A 132 7.72 12.78 7.31
C ALA A 132 8.88 12.32 8.21
N LYS A 133 9.55 13.26 8.91
CA LYS A 133 10.59 12.97 9.90
C LYS A 133 10.09 12.19 11.10
N LEU A 134 8.84 12.42 11.55
CA LEU A 134 8.20 11.63 12.60
C LEU A 134 7.81 10.24 12.11
N LYS A 135 7.09 10.15 10.98
CA LYS A 135 6.60 8.92 10.38
C LYS A 135 7.73 7.93 10.06
N ARG A 136 8.89 8.39 9.56
CA ARG A 136 10.06 7.50 9.35
C ARG A 136 10.56 6.89 10.67
N LYS A 137 10.65 7.66 11.75
CA LYS A 137 11.09 7.13 13.07
C LYS A 137 10.09 6.12 13.65
N GLN A 138 8.80 6.45 13.61
CA GLN A 138 7.72 5.56 14.06
C GLN A 138 7.71 4.23 13.27
N LEU A 139 7.88 4.32 11.94
CA LEU A 139 7.94 3.17 11.06
C LEU A 139 9.17 2.30 11.35
N PHE A 140 10.34 2.90 11.58
CA PHE A 140 11.56 2.16 11.91
C PHE A 140 11.41 1.31 13.18
N LEU A 141 10.83 1.87 14.25
CA LEU A 141 10.57 1.12 15.48
C LEU A 141 9.54 0.00 15.24
N MET A 142 8.49 0.26 14.45
CA MET A 142 7.51 -0.75 14.05
C MET A 142 8.12 -1.92 13.26
N PHE A 143 9.21 -1.72 12.51
CA PHE A 143 9.76 -2.76 11.63
C PHE A 143 10.26 -4.00 12.38
N LYS A 144 10.77 -3.86 13.62
CA LYS A 144 11.14 -5.00 14.47
C LYS A 144 9.91 -5.89 14.76
N GLU A 145 8.78 -5.29 15.08
CA GLU A 145 7.52 -6.00 15.34
C GLU A 145 6.88 -6.56 14.06
N ILE A 146 7.04 -5.89 12.91
CA ILE A 146 6.61 -6.40 11.60
C ILE A 146 7.36 -7.68 11.23
N ILE A 147 8.65 -7.79 11.52
CA ILE A 147 9.44 -9.01 11.26
C ILE A 147 8.86 -10.19 12.04
N GLN A 148 8.63 -10.02 13.35
CA GLN A 148 8.00 -11.04 14.20
C GLN A 148 6.60 -11.42 13.69
N ALA A 149 5.78 -10.42 13.34
CA ALA A 149 4.44 -10.62 12.79
C ALA A 149 4.45 -11.38 11.44
N GLN A 150 5.48 -11.18 10.61
CA GLN A 150 5.64 -11.93 9.36
C GLN A 150 6.05 -13.39 9.61
N VAL A 151 6.87 -13.67 10.63
CA VAL A 151 7.20 -15.06 11.02
C VAL A 151 5.93 -15.79 11.45
N GLU A 152 5.11 -15.19 12.32
CA GLU A 152 3.82 -15.75 12.75
C GLU A 152 2.85 -15.94 11.57
N LEU A 153 2.76 -14.97 10.66
CA LEU A 153 1.95 -15.07 9.44
C LEU A 153 2.41 -16.21 8.52
N ASN A 154 3.72 -16.44 8.41
CA ASN A 154 4.28 -17.55 7.64
C ASN A 154 3.89 -18.89 8.27
N THR A 155 4.04 -19.04 9.60
CA THR A 155 3.57 -20.23 10.34
C THR A 155 2.07 -20.46 10.20
N PHE A 156 1.26 -19.40 10.24
CA PHE A 156 -0.19 -19.47 9.99
C PHE A 156 -0.48 -20.00 8.57
N ALA A 157 0.24 -19.51 7.56
CA ALA A 157 0.04 -19.91 6.18
C ALA A 157 0.44 -21.38 5.91
N GLU A 158 1.38 -21.96 6.64
CA GLU A 158 1.65 -23.41 6.58
C GLU A 158 0.42 -24.25 6.98
N ARG A 159 -0.40 -23.79 7.94
CA ARG A 159 -1.67 -24.45 8.29
C ARG A 159 -2.60 -24.54 7.08
N LEU A 160 -2.63 -23.50 6.24
CA LEU A 160 -3.42 -23.46 5.01
C LEU A 160 -2.84 -24.34 3.90
N LYS A 161 -1.51 -24.47 3.81
CA LYS A 161 -0.89 -25.45 2.90
C LYS A 161 -1.30 -26.87 3.25
N VAL A 162 -1.22 -27.23 4.53
CA VAL A 162 -1.57 -28.58 5.03
C VAL A 162 -3.06 -28.86 4.85
N ALA A 163 -3.94 -27.92 5.22
CA ALA A 163 -5.39 -28.14 5.18
C ALA A 163 -6.01 -28.08 3.77
N PHE A 164 -5.45 -27.29 2.84
CA PHE A 164 -6.08 -27.00 1.54
C PHE A 164 -5.17 -27.28 0.33
N GLY A 165 -3.98 -27.87 0.53
CA GLY A 165 -2.99 -28.06 -0.54
C GLY A 165 -2.57 -26.73 -1.18
N ALA A 166 -2.63 -25.64 -0.41
CA ALA A 166 -2.41 -24.28 -0.89
C ALA A 166 -0.92 -23.99 -1.16
N GLU A 167 -0.67 -23.09 -2.11
CA GLU A 167 0.65 -22.53 -2.37
C GLU A 167 0.77 -21.16 -1.72
N VAL A 168 1.93 -20.88 -1.13
CA VAL A 168 2.25 -19.59 -0.50
C VAL A 168 3.18 -18.80 -1.41
N SER A 169 2.89 -17.53 -1.58
CA SER A 169 3.70 -16.59 -2.35
C SER A 169 3.78 -15.23 -1.68
N PHE A 170 4.91 -14.55 -1.91
CA PHE A 170 5.14 -13.19 -1.42
C PHE A 170 5.05 -12.19 -2.57
N PRO A 171 4.54 -10.96 -2.33
CA PRO A 171 4.52 -9.92 -3.37
C PRO A 171 5.94 -9.60 -3.87
N PRO A 172 6.16 -9.33 -5.17
CA PRO A 172 7.48 -8.96 -5.69
C PRO A 172 8.08 -7.76 -4.95
N GLY A 173 9.38 -7.85 -4.63
CA GLY A 173 10.10 -6.83 -3.85
C GLY A 173 9.77 -6.81 -2.35
N ALA A 174 9.11 -7.85 -1.83
CA ALA A 174 8.94 -8.06 -0.39
C ALA A 174 10.02 -9.02 0.14
N TYR A 175 10.71 -8.65 1.22
CA TYR A 175 11.68 -9.53 1.89
C TYR A 175 10.92 -10.50 2.80
N GLY A 176 10.82 -11.78 2.41
CA GLY A 176 10.07 -12.80 3.18
C GLY A 176 8.58 -12.48 3.41
N GLY A 177 7.99 -11.63 2.57
CA GLY A 177 6.64 -11.06 2.73
C GLY A 177 6.59 -9.62 3.24
N ILE A 178 7.64 -9.17 3.93
CA ILE A 178 7.73 -7.83 4.51
C ILE A 178 7.77 -6.76 3.41
N LYS A 179 6.88 -5.75 3.48
CA LYS A 179 6.91 -4.59 2.57
C LYS A 179 8.23 -3.81 2.77
N SER A 180 8.86 -3.37 1.68
CA SER A 180 10.02 -2.46 1.78
C SER A 180 9.71 -1.21 2.60
N TYR A 181 10.71 -0.73 3.33
CA TYR A 181 10.62 0.47 4.16
C TYR A 181 10.23 1.72 3.35
N SER A 182 10.83 1.89 2.16
CA SER A 182 10.45 2.93 1.18
C SER A 182 8.99 2.84 0.77
N GLY A 183 8.50 1.65 0.40
CA GLY A 183 7.13 1.42 -0.01
C GLY A 183 6.11 1.62 1.12
N ALA A 184 6.52 1.37 2.37
CA ALA A 184 5.73 1.65 3.56
C ALA A 184 5.67 3.17 3.86
N LEU A 185 6.82 3.87 3.79
CA LEU A 185 6.89 5.31 4.01
C LEU A 185 6.08 6.07 2.95
N ALA A 186 6.28 5.80 1.66
CA ALA A 186 5.51 6.40 0.56
C ALA A 186 3.99 6.25 0.74
N LYS A 187 3.52 5.14 1.34
CA LYS A 187 2.09 4.91 1.58
C LYS A 187 1.48 5.89 2.60
N ILE A 188 2.27 6.42 3.53
CA ILE A 188 1.85 7.35 4.60
C ILE A 188 2.36 8.79 4.42
N THR A 189 3.17 9.05 3.38
CA THR A 189 3.69 10.39 3.05
C THR A 189 3.22 10.90 1.69
N THR A 190 3.37 10.14 0.60
CA THR A 190 3.05 10.62 -0.75
C THR A 190 1.66 10.18 -1.22
N ARG A 191 1.26 8.93 -0.94
CA ARG A 191 0.01 8.36 -1.47
C ARG A 191 -1.23 8.80 -0.70
N VAL A 192 -1.16 8.82 0.64
CA VAL A 192 -2.25 9.27 1.52
C VAL A 192 -1.63 9.96 2.73
N ARG A 193 -1.45 11.29 2.64
CA ARG A 193 -0.79 12.12 3.68
C ARG A 193 -1.44 12.02 5.06
N ALA A 194 -2.75 11.82 5.08
CA ALA A 194 -3.55 11.69 6.30
C ALA A 194 -3.41 10.32 7.01
N ASN A 195 -2.86 9.29 6.35
CA ASN A 195 -2.61 8.00 7.01
C ASN A 195 -1.37 8.09 7.90
N ASP A 196 -1.44 7.47 9.07
CA ASP A 196 -0.29 7.30 9.97
C ASP A 196 0.26 5.87 9.91
N VAL A 197 1.37 5.64 10.63
CA VAL A 197 1.99 4.31 10.75
C VAL A 197 0.99 3.25 11.27
N GLY A 198 0.01 3.65 12.09
CA GLY A 198 -1.08 2.76 12.55
C GLY A 198 -1.94 2.16 11.43
N ASP A 199 -2.05 2.84 10.29
CA ASP A 199 -2.88 2.40 9.15
C ASP A 199 -2.18 1.37 8.25
N LEU A 200 -0.89 1.12 8.47
CA LEU A 200 -0.04 0.20 7.70
C LEU A 200 -0.26 -1.28 8.05
N LYS A 201 -1.46 -1.78 7.79
CA LYS A 201 -1.91 -3.16 8.07
C LYS A 201 -1.43 -4.23 7.08
N ASP A 202 -0.55 -3.86 6.15
CA ASP A 202 -0.05 -4.70 5.06
C ASP A 202 1.48 -4.69 4.99
N CYS A 203 2.16 -4.38 6.11
CA CYS A 203 3.62 -4.42 6.19
C CYS A 203 4.14 -5.85 6.39
N ALA A 204 3.54 -6.63 7.30
CA ALA A 204 3.55 -8.09 7.21
C ALA A 204 2.43 -8.51 6.25
N ARG A 205 2.73 -9.29 5.22
CA ARG A 205 1.75 -9.70 4.20
C ARG A 205 2.12 -10.98 3.47
N ILE A 206 1.10 -11.72 3.05
CA ILE A 206 1.26 -12.98 2.31
C ILE A 206 0.12 -13.18 1.30
N THR A 207 0.39 -13.94 0.23
CA THR A 207 -0.64 -14.37 -0.73
C THR A 207 -0.72 -15.89 -0.76
N VAL A 208 -1.87 -16.42 -0.39
CA VAL A 208 -2.23 -17.84 -0.40
C VAL A 208 -3.03 -18.13 -1.66
N LYS A 209 -2.51 -19.01 -2.50
CA LYS A 209 -3.14 -19.51 -3.72
C LYS A 209 -3.71 -20.90 -3.46
N VAL A 210 -5.03 -21.04 -3.52
CA VAL A 210 -5.71 -22.34 -3.52
C VAL A 210 -5.97 -22.81 -4.95
N LYS A 211 -6.13 -24.12 -5.15
CA LYS A 211 -6.28 -24.70 -6.49
C LYS A 211 -7.65 -24.42 -7.11
N ARG A 212 -8.73 -24.64 -6.36
CA ARG A 212 -10.11 -24.53 -6.87
C ARG A 212 -10.95 -23.52 -6.07
N PHE A 213 -12.03 -23.04 -6.69
CA PHE A 213 -12.96 -22.08 -6.08
C PHE A 213 -13.67 -22.63 -4.83
N ARG A 214 -13.89 -23.95 -4.75
CA ARG A 214 -14.43 -24.60 -3.53
C ARG A 214 -13.45 -24.49 -2.37
N ASP A 215 -12.17 -24.68 -2.62
CA ASP A 215 -11.10 -24.58 -1.61
C ASP A 215 -10.97 -23.13 -1.11
N LEU A 216 -11.23 -22.14 -1.99
CA LEU A 216 -11.29 -20.72 -1.64
C LEU A 216 -12.37 -20.43 -0.58
N GLN A 217 -13.56 -21.01 -0.75
CA GLN A 217 -14.65 -20.88 0.22
C GLN A 217 -14.33 -21.61 1.54
N SER A 218 -13.79 -22.82 1.47
CA SER A 218 -13.41 -23.60 2.65
C SER A 218 -12.30 -22.93 3.46
N ALA A 219 -11.25 -22.43 2.78
CA ALA A 219 -10.16 -21.68 3.40
C ALA A 219 -10.65 -20.35 3.98
N LYS A 220 -11.58 -19.63 3.31
CA LYS A 220 -12.23 -18.43 3.88
C LYS A 220 -12.88 -18.77 5.23
N LEU A 221 -13.71 -19.82 5.28
CA LEU A 221 -14.42 -20.21 6.50
C LEU A 221 -13.47 -20.66 7.61
N PHE A 222 -12.41 -21.41 7.28
CA PHE A 222 -11.37 -21.79 8.22
C PHE A 222 -10.68 -20.57 8.84
N ILE A 223 -10.23 -19.61 8.03
CA ILE A 223 -9.58 -18.38 8.52
C ILE A 223 -10.56 -17.56 9.37
N CYS A 224 -11.84 -17.48 8.98
CA CYS A 224 -12.86 -16.82 9.80
C CYS A 224 -13.04 -17.47 11.18
N GLY A 225 -12.69 -18.74 11.36
CA GLY A 225 -12.80 -19.47 12.62
C GLY A 225 -11.60 -19.31 13.56
N THR A 226 -10.50 -18.66 13.15
CA THR A 226 -9.29 -18.58 13.97
C THR A 226 -9.23 -17.35 14.87
N GLU A 227 -8.51 -17.46 15.99
CA GLU A 227 -8.35 -16.39 16.98
C GLU A 227 -7.75 -15.12 16.36
N GLU A 228 -6.80 -15.27 15.44
CA GLU A 228 -6.13 -14.16 14.76
C GLU A 228 -7.11 -13.30 13.94
N PHE A 229 -8.18 -13.89 13.39
CA PHE A 229 -9.26 -13.14 12.74
C PHE A 229 -10.32 -12.66 13.73
N GLN A 230 -10.75 -13.51 14.67
CA GLN A 230 -11.79 -13.17 15.65
C GLN A 230 -11.41 -11.94 16.49
N ALA A 231 -10.13 -11.76 16.79
CA ALA A 231 -9.59 -10.57 17.47
C ALA A 231 -9.80 -9.23 16.73
N VAL A 232 -10.23 -9.25 15.47
CA VAL A 232 -10.51 -8.05 14.64
C VAL A 232 -11.83 -8.11 13.84
N ALA A 233 -12.57 -9.22 13.92
CA ALA A 233 -13.76 -9.49 13.10
C ALA A 233 -14.88 -8.43 13.25
N THR A 234 -14.94 -7.73 14.39
CA THR A 234 -15.88 -6.63 14.64
C THR A 234 -15.67 -5.40 13.75
N HIS A 235 -14.48 -5.24 13.14
CA HIS A 235 -14.26 -4.18 12.16
C HIS A 235 -14.70 -4.66 10.77
N GLN A 236 -15.67 -3.97 10.15
CA GLN A 236 -16.16 -4.31 8.81
C GLN A 236 -15.03 -4.51 7.78
N LYS A 237 -13.97 -3.69 7.85
CA LYS A 237 -12.80 -3.74 6.95
C LYS A 237 -11.75 -4.81 7.31
N ALA A 238 -11.94 -5.63 8.34
CA ALA A 238 -11.03 -6.73 8.71
C ALA A 238 -11.03 -7.87 7.69
N LEU A 239 -12.15 -8.06 6.99
CA LEU A 239 -12.26 -8.91 5.81
C LEU A 239 -12.81 -8.09 4.65
N LYS A 240 -12.24 -8.28 3.46
CA LYS A 240 -12.81 -7.81 2.19
C LYS A 240 -12.96 -9.00 1.26
N ASP A 241 -14.17 -9.51 1.12
CA ASP A 241 -14.50 -10.57 0.17
C ASP A 241 -15.09 -9.96 -1.11
N ARG A 242 -14.27 -9.84 -2.16
CA ARG A 242 -14.72 -9.37 -3.49
C ARG A 242 -15.32 -10.47 -4.35
N TYR A 243 -15.25 -11.72 -3.92
CA TYR A 243 -15.95 -12.84 -4.53
C TYR A 243 -17.38 -12.98 -4.01
N GLN A 244 -17.71 -12.33 -2.88
CA GLN A 244 -19.04 -12.28 -2.27
C GLN A 244 -19.57 -13.69 -1.92
N LEU A 245 -18.72 -14.49 -1.27
CA LEU A 245 -19.00 -15.90 -0.98
C LEU A 245 -19.95 -16.10 0.21
N ALA A 246 -20.17 -15.09 1.05
CA ALA A 246 -21.19 -15.16 2.10
C ALA A 246 -22.57 -14.91 1.50
N ARG A 247 -23.54 -15.75 1.87
CA ARG A 247 -24.96 -15.69 1.45
C ARG A 247 -25.86 -16.10 2.62
N GLY A 248 -27.12 -15.66 2.58
CA GLY A 248 -28.20 -16.15 3.44
C GLY A 248 -28.15 -15.64 4.88
N GLY A 249 -27.95 -14.34 5.11
CA GLY A 249 -28.09 -13.73 6.43
C GLY A 249 -26.96 -14.06 7.42
N SER A 250 -25.85 -14.61 6.93
CA SER A 250 -24.68 -14.91 7.78
C SER A 250 -23.98 -13.62 8.22
N ASN A 251 -23.42 -13.60 9.45
CA ASN A 251 -22.60 -12.49 9.94
C ASN A 251 -21.35 -12.19 9.09
N LEU A 252 -21.01 -13.05 8.11
CA LEU A 252 -19.93 -12.81 7.15
C LEU A 252 -20.35 -11.96 5.93
N GLU A 253 -21.66 -11.73 5.70
CA GLU A 253 -22.15 -10.92 4.59
C GLU A 253 -21.72 -9.45 4.70
N GLN A 254 -21.56 -8.91 5.91
CA GLN A 254 -21.08 -7.54 6.15
C GLN A 254 -19.66 -7.27 5.57
N HIS A 255 -18.90 -8.33 5.28
CA HIS A 255 -17.56 -8.27 4.69
C HIS A 255 -17.54 -8.52 3.18
N ASN A 256 -18.69 -8.80 2.55
CA ASN A 256 -18.81 -8.82 1.10
C ASN A 256 -18.57 -7.39 0.57
N VAL A 257 -17.72 -7.25 -0.43
CA VAL A 257 -17.41 -5.97 -1.09
C VAL A 257 -17.59 -6.16 -2.59
N ALA A 258 -17.91 -5.10 -3.34
CA ALA A 258 -17.82 -5.16 -4.79
C ALA A 258 -16.38 -5.47 -5.26
N PRO A 259 -16.20 -6.09 -6.44
CA PRO A 259 -14.94 -6.03 -7.18
C PRO A 259 -14.46 -4.59 -7.33
N ASP A 260 -13.16 -4.37 -7.56
CA ASP A 260 -12.72 -3.01 -7.87
C ASP A 260 -13.18 -2.56 -9.28
N SER A 261 -12.93 -1.30 -9.63
CA SER A 261 -13.36 -0.70 -10.92
C SER A 261 -12.81 -1.41 -12.16
N SER A 262 -11.71 -2.16 -12.01
CA SER A 262 -11.13 -2.99 -13.06
C SER A 262 -11.73 -4.40 -13.13
N GLY A 263 -12.51 -4.81 -12.12
CA GLY A 263 -13.13 -6.14 -12.02
C GLY A 263 -12.31 -7.15 -11.20
N TYR A 264 -11.18 -6.73 -10.60
CA TYR A 264 -10.34 -7.62 -9.79
C TYR A 264 -11.07 -8.13 -8.55
N LYS A 265 -10.88 -9.43 -8.25
CA LYS A 265 -11.40 -10.10 -7.06
C LYS A 265 -10.28 -10.72 -6.23
N ASP A 266 -10.37 -10.55 -4.92
CA ASP A 266 -9.61 -11.26 -3.91
C ASP A 266 -10.44 -11.39 -2.63
N ILE A 267 -10.03 -12.32 -1.77
CA ILE A 267 -10.41 -12.32 -0.38
C ILE A 267 -9.21 -11.77 0.40
N LYS A 268 -9.40 -10.70 1.14
CA LYS A 268 -8.33 -10.06 1.93
C LYS A 268 -8.71 -10.07 3.39
N PHE A 269 -7.94 -10.82 4.18
CA PHE A 269 -8.00 -10.83 5.63
C PHE A 269 -6.95 -9.88 6.21
N PHE A 270 -7.33 -9.23 7.31
CA PHE A 270 -6.41 -8.69 8.29
C PHE A 270 -6.47 -9.61 9.50
N LEU A 271 -5.30 -10.03 9.98
CA LEU A 271 -5.14 -10.97 11.09
C LEU A 271 -4.28 -10.31 12.17
N LYS A 272 -4.68 -10.40 13.42
CA LYS A 272 -3.91 -9.89 14.56
C LYS A 272 -2.96 -10.98 15.06
N MET A 273 -1.66 -10.71 14.93
CA MET A 273 -0.58 -11.58 15.43
C MET A 273 -0.44 -11.41 16.95
N SER A 274 0.27 -12.33 17.60
CA SER A 274 0.38 -12.36 19.07
C SER A 274 1.03 -11.10 19.65
N ASN A 275 1.98 -10.49 18.92
CA ASN A 275 2.60 -9.20 19.26
C ASN A 275 1.70 -7.97 19.00
N GLY A 276 0.42 -8.19 18.67
CA GLY A 276 -0.57 -7.15 18.43
C GLY A 276 -0.53 -6.48 17.04
N GLN A 277 0.47 -6.79 16.19
CA GLN A 277 0.50 -6.27 14.83
C GLN A 277 -0.57 -6.91 13.94
N ILE A 278 -0.99 -6.15 12.92
CA ILE A 278 -1.91 -6.61 11.90
C ILE A 278 -1.13 -7.04 10.65
N ALA A 279 -1.32 -8.29 10.28
CA ALA A 279 -0.83 -8.90 9.06
C ALA A 279 -1.93 -8.94 7.98
N GLU A 280 -1.57 -8.79 6.70
CA GLU A 280 -2.48 -8.94 5.57
C GLU A 280 -2.33 -10.30 4.88
N LEU A 281 -3.39 -11.11 4.88
CA LEU A 281 -3.44 -12.36 4.13
C LEU A 281 -4.39 -12.20 2.93
N GLN A 282 -3.85 -12.31 1.72
CA GLN A 282 -4.63 -12.36 0.49
C GLN A 282 -4.86 -13.81 0.08
N LEU A 283 -6.11 -14.23 -0.04
CA LEU A 283 -6.53 -15.57 -0.46
C LEU A 283 -7.14 -15.47 -1.87
N ASN A 284 -6.64 -16.27 -2.81
CA ASN A 284 -7.05 -16.18 -4.22
C ASN A 284 -6.87 -17.50 -5.01
N ILE A 285 -7.41 -17.55 -6.22
CA ILE A 285 -7.29 -18.67 -7.19
C ILE A 285 -6.19 -18.38 -8.24
N PRO A 286 -5.69 -19.39 -8.99
CA PRO A 286 -4.52 -19.23 -9.84
C PRO A 286 -4.74 -18.27 -11.02
N GLY A 287 -5.85 -18.41 -11.76
CA GLY A 287 -6.18 -17.55 -12.90
C GLY A 287 -6.25 -16.07 -12.53
N MET A 288 -6.85 -15.75 -11.39
CA MET A 288 -6.97 -14.38 -10.89
C MET A 288 -5.62 -13.78 -10.46
N LEU A 289 -4.68 -14.59 -9.98
CA LEU A 289 -3.31 -14.12 -9.70
C LEU A 289 -2.50 -13.87 -10.99
N ILE A 290 -2.75 -14.66 -12.04
CA ILE A 290 -2.18 -14.40 -13.38
C ILE A 290 -2.76 -13.10 -13.96
N ALA A 291 -4.10 -12.95 -13.93
CA ALA A 291 -4.79 -11.72 -14.32
C ALA A 291 -4.23 -10.50 -13.60
N LYS A 292 -4.12 -10.56 -12.27
CA LYS A 292 -3.49 -9.52 -11.44
C LYS A 292 -2.06 -9.22 -11.85
N LYS A 293 -1.22 -10.23 -12.06
CA LYS A 293 0.18 -10.04 -12.48
C LYS A 293 0.28 -9.30 -13.82
N LYS A 294 -0.60 -9.61 -14.78
CA LYS A 294 -0.63 -9.00 -16.12
C LYS A 294 -1.29 -7.61 -16.12
N ALA A 295 -2.37 -7.40 -15.35
CA ALA A 295 -3.08 -6.13 -15.26
C ALA A 295 -2.45 -5.11 -14.29
N HIS A 296 -1.63 -5.53 -13.33
CA HIS A 296 -0.99 -4.60 -12.38
C HIS A 296 -0.07 -3.58 -13.07
N ILE A 297 0.49 -3.90 -14.24
CA ILE A 297 1.29 -2.90 -15.00
C ILE A 297 0.41 -1.76 -15.54
N VAL A 298 -0.85 -2.06 -15.89
CA VAL A 298 -1.85 -1.05 -16.25
C VAL A 298 -2.22 -0.21 -15.03
N TYR A 299 -2.42 -0.82 -13.87
CA TYR A 299 -2.64 -0.10 -12.61
C TYR A 299 -1.45 0.80 -12.24
N ASP A 300 -0.21 0.38 -12.50
CA ASP A 300 0.99 1.20 -12.29
C ASP A 300 1.03 2.44 -13.21
N ILE A 301 0.49 2.35 -14.43
CA ILE A 301 0.29 3.51 -15.33
C ILE A 301 -0.85 4.39 -14.82
N ALA A 302 -2.04 3.81 -14.60
CA ALA A 302 -3.24 4.56 -14.21
C ALA A 302 -3.03 5.38 -12.92
N ARG A 303 -2.35 4.80 -11.92
CA ARG A 303 -2.14 5.43 -10.61
C ARG A 303 -1.19 6.63 -10.62
N THR A 304 -0.47 6.93 -11.71
CA THR A 304 0.36 8.14 -11.78
C THR A 304 -0.48 9.39 -12.00
N ASN A 305 -1.62 9.26 -12.70
CA ASN A 305 -2.67 10.27 -12.74
C ASN A 305 -4.05 9.61 -12.86
N GLN A 306 -4.56 9.13 -11.72
CA GLN A 306 -5.81 8.38 -11.63
C GLN A 306 -7.00 9.20 -12.18
N ASN A 307 -7.05 10.49 -11.90
CA ASN A 307 -8.11 11.38 -12.36
C ASN A 307 -8.14 11.51 -13.88
N SER A 308 -6.99 11.72 -14.52
CA SER A 308 -6.93 11.78 -15.99
C SER A 308 -7.18 10.41 -16.61
N PHE A 309 -6.69 9.32 -16.02
CA PHE A 309 -6.97 7.96 -16.50
C PHE A 309 -8.47 7.65 -16.48
N ASP A 310 -9.15 7.87 -15.35
CA ASP A 310 -10.58 7.55 -15.19
C ASP A 310 -11.47 8.44 -16.06
N ASN A 311 -11.16 9.74 -16.18
CA ASN A 311 -11.91 10.68 -17.03
C ASN A 311 -11.48 10.65 -18.52
N ARG A 312 -10.61 9.71 -18.92
CA ARG A 312 -10.08 9.58 -20.29
C ARG A 312 -9.47 10.88 -20.84
N GLN A 313 -8.72 11.59 -20.01
CA GLN A 313 -7.93 12.76 -20.40
C GLN A 313 -6.50 12.35 -20.71
N GLN A 314 -5.81 13.11 -21.56
CA GLN A 314 -4.40 12.88 -21.83
C GLN A 314 -3.54 13.20 -20.60
N PHE A 315 -2.53 12.36 -20.33
CA PHE A 315 -1.49 12.65 -19.33
C PHE A 315 -0.15 12.02 -19.71
N GLU A 316 0.93 12.56 -19.15
CA GLU A 316 2.27 11.98 -19.23
C GLU A 316 2.63 11.26 -17.93
N VAL A 317 3.29 10.10 -18.04
CA VAL A 317 3.81 9.37 -16.89
C VAL A 317 5.20 9.90 -16.55
N VAL A 318 5.28 10.82 -15.60
CA VAL A 318 6.56 11.44 -15.17
C VAL A 318 7.44 10.53 -14.29
N SER A 319 6.91 9.41 -13.79
CA SER A 319 7.65 8.51 -12.89
C SER A 319 8.56 7.56 -13.66
N GLN A 320 9.88 7.79 -13.59
CA GLN A 320 10.88 6.93 -14.24
C GLN A 320 10.80 5.46 -13.77
N GLU A 321 10.53 5.21 -12.48
CA GLU A 321 10.30 3.84 -11.95
C GLU A 321 9.16 3.13 -12.70
N VAL A 322 8.07 3.85 -12.98
CA VAL A 322 6.93 3.31 -13.74
C VAL A 322 7.31 3.12 -15.20
N ILE A 323 7.98 4.09 -15.84
CA ILE A 323 8.48 3.98 -17.23
C ILE A 323 9.33 2.72 -17.40
N ASP A 324 10.34 2.52 -16.56
CA ASP A 324 11.28 1.39 -16.68
C ASP A 324 10.58 0.05 -16.43
N LYS A 325 9.65 0.03 -15.47
CA LYS A 325 8.81 -1.13 -15.17
C LYS A 325 7.86 -1.47 -16.31
N VAL A 326 7.30 -0.47 -17.00
CA VAL A 326 6.44 -0.64 -18.18
C VAL A 326 7.25 -1.16 -19.36
N LYS A 327 8.38 -0.52 -19.69
CA LYS A 327 9.33 -1.01 -20.72
C LYS A 327 9.75 -2.47 -20.50
N LYS A 328 9.96 -2.87 -19.23
CA LYS A 328 10.38 -4.25 -18.87
C LYS A 328 9.25 -5.29 -18.81
N LYS A 329 7.98 -4.90 -18.65
CA LYS A 329 6.87 -5.84 -18.36
C LYS A 329 5.70 -5.82 -19.33
N MET A 330 5.62 -4.80 -20.18
CA MET A 330 4.68 -4.70 -21.29
C MET A 330 5.46 -4.93 -22.59
N ASP A 331 6.08 -6.11 -22.67
CA ASP A 331 6.93 -6.60 -23.75
C ASP A 331 6.14 -7.53 -24.69
N GLU A 332 6.80 -8.06 -25.72
CA GLU A 332 6.18 -9.00 -26.68
C GLU A 332 5.50 -10.18 -25.97
N ASN A 333 6.13 -10.74 -24.93
CA ASN A 333 5.56 -11.83 -24.12
C ASN A 333 4.29 -11.42 -23.35
N TRP A 334 4.11 -10.12 -23.06
CA TRP A 334 2.88 -9.61 -22.46
C TRP A 334 1.76 -9.53 -23.50
N PHE A 335 2.05 -9.02 -24.70
CA PHE A 335 1.08 -8.91 -25.80
C PHE A 335 0.68 -10.26 -26.38
N GLN A 336 1.65 -11.14 -26.67
CA GLN A 336 1.40 -12.51 -27.13
C GLN A 336 0.53 -13.28 -26.13
N PHE A 337 0.79 -13.16 -24.82
CA PHE A 337 -0.05 -13.76 -23.78
C PHE A 337 -1.49 -13.24 -23.82
N ILE A 338 -1.68 -11.92 -24.01
CA ILE A 338 -3.02 -11.34 -24.05
C ILE A 338 -3.78 -11.78 -25.30
N ARG A 339 -3.17 -11.76 -26.49
CA ARG A 339 -3.80 -12.22 -27.74
C ARG A 339 -4.15 -13.71 -27.72
N SER A 340 -3.29 -14.54 -27.13
CA SER A 340 -3.52 -16.00 -27.04
C SER A 340 -4.51 -16.43 -25.96
N LYS A 341 -4.85 -15.55 -25.00
CA LYS A 341 -5.73 -15.90 -23.87
C LYS A 341 -7.03 -15.08 -23.76
N LEU A 342 -7.20 -14.02 -24.56
CA LEU A 342 -8.38 -13.13 -24.48
C LEU A 342 -9.01 -12.89 -25.86
N ASP A 343 -10.28 -13.25 -26.00
CA ASP A 343 -11.02 -13.07 -27.26
C ASP A 343 -11.23 -11.60 -27.64
N GLY A 344 -11.05 -11.28 -28.92
CA GLY A 344 -11.35 -9.97 -29.50
C GLY A 344 -10.58 -8.82 -28.83
N VAL A 345 -9.30 -9.03 -28.55
CA VAL A 345 -8.43 -8.05 -27.87
C VAL A 345 -7.49 -7.31 -28.82
N ASP A 346 -7.39 -7.73 -30.09
CA ASP A 346 -6.34 -7.27 -31.02
C ASP A 346 -6.35 -5.75 -31.26
N SER A 347 -7.53 -5.14 -31.40
CA SER A 347 -7.63 -3.67 -31.57
C SER A 347 -7.12 -2.91 -30.34
N ASP A 348 -7.43 -3.38 -29.13
CA ASP A 348 -6.93 -2.81 -27.88
C ASP A 348 -5.42 -3.09 -27.71
N ALA A 349 -4.96 -4.29 -28.04
CA ALA A 349 -3.55 -4.68 -27.97
C ALA A 349 -2.68 -3.85 -28.92
N ASN A 350 -3.08 -3.73 -30.20
CA ASN A 350 -2.41 -2.91 -31.21
C ASN A 350 -2.37 -1.42 -30.80
N CYS A 351 -3.44 -0.92 -30.16
CA CYS A 351 -3.50 0.44 -29.64
C CYS A 351 -2.48 0.67 -28.51
N VAL A 352 -2.29 -0.32 -27.64
CA VAL A 352 -1.31 -0.26 -26.54
C VAL A 352 0.12 -0.52 -27.04
N GLU A 353 0.34 -1.34 -28.06
CA GLU A 353 1.65 -1.50 -28.71
C GLU A 353 2.14 -0.20 -29.36
N ALA A 354 1.28 0.50 -30.10
CA ALA A 354 1.62 1.80 -30.68
C ALA A 354 2.05 2.81 -29.62
N MET A 355 1.40 2.84 -28.45
CA MET A 355 1.82 3.63 -27.29
C MET A 355 3.20 3.19 -26.76
N MET A 356 3.45 1.88 -26.69
CA MET A 356 4.74 1.33 -26.25
C MET A 356 5.89 1.61 -27.22
N ASP A 357 5.64 1.68 -28.52
CA ASP A 357 6.67 2.01 -29.52
C ASP A 357 7.03 3.50 -29.52
N VAL A 358 6.07 4.38 -29.20
CA VAL A 358 6.37 5.79 -28.85
C VAL A 358 7.27 5.85 -27.61
N LEU A 359 6.99 5.06 -26.57
CA LEU A 359 7.81 4.99 -25.36
C LEU A 359 9.24 4.47 -25.63
N LYS A 360 9.40 3.48 -26.51
CA LYS A 360 10.71 2.95 -26.92
C LYS A 360 11.51 3.98 -27.71
N SER A 361 10.86 4.72 -28.63
CA SER A 361 11.52 5.66 -29.55
C SER A 361 11.80 7.04 -28.96
N LYS A 362 10.88 7.60 -28.16
CA LYS A 362 11.00 8.94 -27.56
C LYS A 362 11.42 8.95 -26.10
N GLY A 363 11.38 7.80 -25.43
CA GLY A 363 11.70 7.68 -24.00
C GLY A 363 10.57 8.07 -23.04
N THR A 364 9.59 8.87 -23.49
CA THR A 364 8.43 9.37 -22.71
C THR A 364 7.16 8.55 -22.93
N LEU A 365 6.31 8.44 -21.89
CA LEU A 365 5.06 7.67 -21.93
C LEU A 365 3.86 8.62 -21.83
N VAL A 366 3.23 8.91 -22.96
CA VAL A 366 2.00 9.71 -23.03
C VAL A 366 0.79 8.79 -23.21
N VAL A 367 -0.15 8.87 -22.27
CA VAL A 367 -1.41 8.11 -22.29
C VAL A 367 -2.49 9.02 -22.86
N GLU A 368 -2.94 8.73 -24.08
CA GLU A 368 -4.08 9.37 -24.73
C GLU A 368 -5.41 8.75 -24.27
N PRO A 369 -6.57 9.40 -24.51
CA PRO A 369 -7.89 8.86 -24.18
C PRO A 369 -8.11 7.42 -24.69
N LYS A 370 -7.69 7.15 -25.94
CA LYS A 370 -7.76 5.83 -26.58
C LYS A 370 -6.87 4.78 -25.88
N HIS A 371 -5.68 5.18 -25.43
CA HIS A 371 -4.75 4.30 -24.70
C HIS A 371 -5.36 3.93 -23.33
N ALA A 372 -5.87 4.92 -22.58
CA ALA A 372 -6.52 4.69 -21.29
C ALA A 372 -7.75 3.77 -21.40
N GLU A 373 -8.53 3.91 -22.46
CA GLU A 373 -9.69 3.05 -22.71
C GLU A 373 -9.30 1.60 -23.04
N ALA A 374 -8.35 1.40 -23.96
CA ALA A 374 -7.83 0.09 -24.35
C ALA A 374 -7.19 -0.65 -23.16
N LEU A 375 -6.32 0.05 -22.41
CA LEU A 375 -5.70 -0.45 -21.16
C LEU A 375 -6.75 -0.92 -20.14
N ASN A 376 -7.83 -0.16 -19.97
CA ASN A 376 -8.93 -0.52 -19.08
C ASN A 376 -9.76 -1.71 -19.61
N ARG A 377 -10.03 -1.79 -20.93
CA ARG A 377 -10.71 -2.95 -21.54
C ARG A 377 -9.89 -4.24 -21.40
N ILE A 378 -8.60 -4.20 -21.69
CA ILE A 378 -7.67 -5.31 -21.48
C ILE A 378 -7.68 -5.78 -20.02
N SER A 379 -7.59 -4.84 -19.07
CA SER A 379 -7.62 -5.17 -17.64
C SER A 379 -8.92 -5.87 -17.23
N LYS A 380 -10.07 -5.38 -17.69
CA LYS A 380 -11.38 -6.01 -17.44
C LYS A 380 -11.48 -7.41 -18.05
N LYS A 381 -10.98 -7.61 -19.28
CA LYS A 381 -10.93 -8.93 -19.93
C LYS A 381 -10.02 -9.91 -19.17
N LEU A 382 -8.83 -9.47 -18.75
CA LEU A 382 -7.94 -10.27 -17.90
C LEU A 382 -8.63 -10.73 -16.61
N TYR A 383 -9.29 -9.83 -15.87
CA TYR A 383 -9.94 -10.20 -14.62
C TYR A 383 -11.18 -11.07 -14.80
N ALA A 384 -11.93 -10.91 -15.91
CA ALA A 384 -13.02 -11.81 -16.26
C ALA A 384 -12.50 -13.23 -16.56
N ALA A 385 -11.48 -13.35 -17.42
CA ALA A 385 -10.86 -14.64 -17.76
C ALA A 385 -10.21 -15.33 -16.54
N GLY A 386 -9.65 -14.54 -15.61
CA GLY A 386 -9.03 -15.04 -14.38
C GLY A 386 -9.98 -15.69 -13.37
N LEU A 387 -11.31 -15.63 -13.58
CA LEU A 387 -12.29 -16.38 -12.78
C LEU A 387 -12.33 -17.88 -13.12
N GLY A 388 -11.93 -18.24 -14.34
CA GLY A 388 -11.87 -19.62 -14.82
C GLY A 388 -10.44 -20.10 -15.05
N GLU A 389 -10.31 -21.14 -15.87
CA GLU A 389 -9.03 -21.76 -16.21
C GLU A 389 -8.39 -21.18 -17.49
N ALA A 390 -9.06 -20.24 -18.18
CA ALA A 390 -8.61 -19.68 -19.45
C ALA A 390 -7.20 -19.06 -19.42
N LEU A 391 -6.79 -18.46 -18.29
CA LEU A 391 -5.45 -17.87 -18.14
C LEU A 391 -4.36 -18.85 -17.69
N LEU A 392 -4.70 -20.11 -17.45
CA LEU A 392 -3.74 -21.14 -17.06
C LEU A 392 -3.01 -21.66 -18.31
N ASP A 393 -1.79 -22.12 -18.12
CA ASP A 393 -1.08 -22.90 -19.13
C ASP A 393 -1.54 -24.35 -18.95
N THR A 394 -2.30 -24.84 -19.94
CA THR A 394 -2.94 -26.16 -20.02
C THR A 394 -2.03 -27.17 -20.71
#